data_AF-A0AAV2Q2S5-F1
#
_entry.id   AF-A0AAV2Q2S5-F1
#
_cell.length_a   1.000
_cell.length_b   1.000
_cell.length_c   1.000
_cell.angle_alpha   90.00
_cell.angle_beta   90.00
_cell.angle_gamma   90.00
#
_symmetry.space_group_name_H-M   'P 1'
#
loop_
_entity.id
_entity.type
_entity.pdbx_description
1 polymer ?
#
loop_
_entity_poly.entity_id
_entity_poly.type
_entity_poly.pdbx_seq_one_letter_code
_entity_poly.pdbx_strand_id
1 'polypeptide(L)'
;MILRRINLLRTCKKIYLKVPWQPQKIMAISPIENFSKSNLHYEFNDFYQKPKSTDIIGTQYHVISKKFNSSNYMKGKLRKDDDIQPELKEIPLKDGDFSLSQSHYDRKIHSKDIGRKFTVGESVITALNNVYGIERRIALTMMRSQKFLLVADSTILQTVYFLAKRNISPVQIQRIPWLLLFTSEALESKMDLLVDPHLFESIEDGLGFCYLHQQRIQNTKTFFSYEKRLFPNHRNRLYYMAEMLEVPVPHLTERIVKPHRVMSMDFKRIVNLLDLFKSYGVTTDDILRDLWIFFHNVERTEQRLRTITEAGCTRPRLWMCRCKDEVFDKSVKHYEDKKSILGGGSITVVEYLAEQLECPTEEIETHCATNTNLLRVRVSKMQSILEMLLAEGIKREAIRASPRILQHSEKKLKSRIDQLKALGYQPTTCPTLFKSQSKFDHFCENLRDHKFRMEYSSQDTSVNGIKSPWIKPTESSIF
;
A
#
# COMPACT_ATOMS: atom_id res chain seq x y z
N MET A 1 44.74 27.82 17.54
CA MET A 1 44.40 26.54 16.86
C MET A 1 42.90 26.44 16.48
N ILE A 2 42.26 27.54 16.05
CA ILE A 2 40.86 27.57 15.54
C ILE A 2 40.76 28.30 14.17
N LEU A 3 41.89 28.66 13.54
CA LEU A 3 41.94 29.34 12.23
C LEU A 3 42.64 28.52 11.14
N ARG A 4 42.32 27.23 11.03
CA ARG A 4 42.82 26.35 9.94
C ARG A 4 41.75 25.46 9.29
N ARG A 5 40.45 25.78 9.44
CA ARG A 5 39.35 24.96 8.89
C ARG A 5 38.41 25.65 7.90
N ILE A 6 38.73 26.85 7.41
CA ILE A 6 37.89 27.62 6.48
C ILE A 6 38.42 27.64 5.03
N ASN A 7 39.63 27.12 4.75
CA ASN A 7 40.23 27.20 3.41
C ASN A 7 40.17 25.94 2.53
N LEU A 8 39.38 24.91 2.89
CA LEU A 8 39.25 23.69 2.07
C LEU A 8 37.96 23.59 1.24
N LEU A 9 37.12 24.63 1.20
CA LEU A 9 35.85 24.64 0.45
C LEU A 9 35.81 25.61 -0.75
N ARG A 10 36.97 26.06 -1.25
CA ARG A 10 37.04 26.99 -2.41
C ARG A 10 37.71 26.46 -3.67
N THR A 11 38.09 25.18 -3.76
CA THR A 11 38.89 24.67 -4.89
C THR A 11 38.28 23.49 -5.66
N CYS A 12 36.94 23.39 -5.72
CA CYS A 12 36.26 22.48 -6.65
C CYS A 12 35.18 23.21 -7.47
N LYS A 13 35.59 24.27 -8.16
CA LYS A 13 34.72 24.96 -9.14
C LYS A 13 35.47 25.05 -10.48
N LYS A 14 34.89 24.42 -11.51
CA LYS A 14 35.25 24.37 -12.94
C LYS A 14 36.09 23.18 -13.42
N ILE A 15 35.41 22.10 -13.82
CA ILE A 15 35.51 21.54 -15.19
C ILE A 15 34.12 21.00 -15.56
N TYR A 16 33.32 21.80 -16.28
CA TYR A 16 32.25 21.30 -17.14
C TYR A 16 32.40 22.03 -18.47
N LEU A 17 32.66 21.24 -19.51
CA LEU A 17 32.75 21.66 -20.90
C LEU A 17 31.40 22.25 -21.34
N LYS A 18 31.45 23.48 -21.87
CA LYS A 18 30.33 24.13 -22.54
C LYS A 18 30.03 23.40 -23.85
N VAL A 19 28.90 22.70 -23.91
CA VAL A 19 28.21 22.37 -25.16
C VAL A 19 27.16 23.46 -25.39
N PRO A 20 27.08 24.10 -26.56
CA PRO A 20 26.10 25.16 -26.80
C PRO A 20 24.71 24.55 -26.98
N TRP A 21 23.83 24.82 -26.02
CA TRP A 21 22.40 24.50 -26.10
C TRP A 21 21.71 25.61 -26.90
N GLN A 22 21.22 25.28 -28.10
CA GLN A 22 20.35 26.18 -28.86
C GLN A 22 18.90 26.02 -28.39
N PRO A 23 18.18 27.09 -28.03
CA PRO A 23 16.77 27.00 -27.67
C PRO A 23 15.95 26.82 -28.95
N GLN A 24 15.35 25.64 -29.11
CA GLN A 24 14.28 25.46 -30.10
C GLN A 24 13.06 26.29 -29.66
N LYS A 25 12.59 27.14 -30.58
CA LYS A 25 11.31 27.87 -30.51
C LYS A 25 10.19 26.91 -30.12
N ILE A 26 9.61 27.10 -28.95
CA ILE A 26 8.31 26.54 -28.59
C ILE A 26 7.28 27.33 -29.39
N MET A 27 6.73 26.73 -30.44
CA MET A 27 5.51 27.23 -31.07
C MET A 27 4.35 27.02 -30.09
N ALA A 28 3.65 28.10 -29.78
CA ALA A 28 2.37 28.07 -29.10
C ALA A 28 1.40 27.23 -29.93
N ILE A 29 0.89 26.15 -29.34
CA ILE A 29 -0.21 25.36 -29.90
C ILE A 29 -1.49 25.86 -29.21
N SER A 30 -2.35 26.47 -30.02
CA SER A 30 -3.72 26.89 -29.69
C SER A 30 -4.58 25.69 -29.23
N PRO A 31 -5.67 25.92 -28.47
CA PRO A 31 -6.50 24.87 -27.90
C PRO A 31 -7.24 24.11 -29.01
N ILE A 32 -7.03 22.79 -29.09
CA ILE A 32 -7.83 21.90 -29.93
C ILE A 32 -9.12 21.58 -29.17
N GLU A 33 -10.21 22.14 -29.68
CA GLU A 33 -11.57 21.73 -29.39
C GLU A 33 -11.83 20.29 -29.86
N ASN A 34 -12.63 19.57 -29.07
CA ASN A 34 -13.50 18.46 -29.47
C ASN A 34 -12.88 17.31 -30.27
N PHE A 35 -12.27 16.35 -29.56
CA PHE A 35 -12.26 14.96 -30.02
C PHE A 35 -13.49 14.21 -29.48
N SER A 36 -14.41 13.93 -30.39
CA SER A 36 -15.56 13.05 -30.20
C SER A 36 -15.11 11.67 -29.72
N LYS A 37 -15.72 11.20 -28.62
CA LYS A 37 -15.66 9.81 -28.18
C LYS A 37 -16.18 8.90 -29.30
N SER A 38 -15.31 8.16 -29.96
CA SER A 38 -15.71 6.96 -30.70
C SER A 38 -15.99 5.86 -29.67
N ASN A 39 -17.26 5.61 -29.42
CA ASN A 39 -17.74 4.43 -28.71
C ASN A 39 -17.40 3.19 -29.53
N LEU A 40 -16.30 2.50 -29.22
CA LEU A 40 -16.14 1.08 -29.54
C LEU A 40 -16.91 0.28 -28.48
N HIS A 41 -18.23 0.26 -28.61
CA HIS A 41 -19.06 -0.74 -27.94
C HIS A 41 -18.76 -2.09 -28.61
N TYR A 42 -17.94 -2.93 -27.97
CA TYR A 42 -17.87 -4.34 -28.33
C TYR A 42 -19.15 -5.01 -27.84
N GLU A 43 -20.07 -5.29 -28.77
CA GLU A 43 -21.26 -6.11 -28.51
C GLU A 43 -20.83 -7.55 -28.20
N PHE A 44 -20.70 -7.85 -26.91
CA PHE A 44 -20.30 -9.17 -26.40
C PHE A 44 -21.48 -10.15 -26.27
N ASN A 45 -22.61 -9.90 -26.93
CA ASN A 45 -23.89 -10.55 -26.60
C ASN A 45 -24.20 -11.88 -27.33
N ASP A 46 -23.51 -12.25 -28.42
CA ASP A 46 -24.01 -13.36 -29.25
C ASP A 46 -23.21 -14.68 -29.25
N PHE A 47 -22.14 -14.82 -28.47
CA PHE A 47 -21.26 -16.01 -28.58
C PHE A 47 -21.45 -17.15 -27.56
N TYR A 48 -22.54 -17.12 -26.77
CA TYR A 48 -22.87 -18.20 -25.83
C TYR A 48 -24.12 -18.99 -26.25
N GLN A 49 -24.13 -19.54 -27.46
CA GLN A 49 -25.01 -20.66 -27.78
C GLN A 49 -24.26 -21.98 -27.53
N LYS A 50 -24.73 -22.77 -26.55
CA LYS A 50 -24.33 -24.17 -26.40
C LYS A 50 -24.65 -24.91 -27.71
N PRO A 51 -23.73 -25.69 -28.30
CA PRO A 51 -24.07 -26.50 -29.47
C PRO A 51 -25.14 -27.52 -29.07
N LYS A 52 -26.25 -27.52 -29.81
CA LYS A 52 -27.27 -28.58 -29.77
C LYS A 52 -26.64 -29.86 -30.34
N SER A 53 -26.63 -30.93 -29.56
CA SER A 53 -26.17 -32.24 -30.02
C SER A 53 -27.23 -32.89 -30.89
N THR A 54 -26.87 -33.26 -32.11
CA THR A 54 -27.56 -34.29 -32.89
C THR A 54 -26.55 -35.26 -33.50
N ASP A 55 -26.90 -36.52 -33.35
CA ASP A 55 -26.55 -37.73 -34.12
C ASP A 55 -25.23 -38.49 -33.88
N ILE A 56 -25.39 -39.51 -33.01
CA ILE A 56 -25.19 -40.96 -33.24
C ILE A 56 -23.88 -41.40 -33.93
N ILE A 57 -22.97 -42.04 -33.18
CA ILE A 57 -22.53 -43.45 -33.38
C ILE A 57 -22.26 -44.06 -32.00
N GLY A 58 -22.87 -45.21 -31.75
CA GLY A 58 -22.92 -45.86 -30.44
C GLY A 58 -21.61 -46.50 -29.99
N THR A 59 -21.39 -46.45 -28.68
CA THR A 59 -20.65 -47.48 -27.95
C THR A 59 -21.36 -47.71 -26.62
N GLN A 60 -21.63 -48.98 -26.36
CA GLN A 60 -22.42 -49.50 -25.24
C GLN A 60 -21.75 -49.17 -23.91
N TYR A 61 -22.52 -48.61 -22.97
CA TYR A 61 -22.18 -48.64 -21.55
C TYR A 61 -23.34 -49.19 -20.73
N HIS A 62 -23.02 -50.19 -19.92
CA HIS A 62 -23.90 -50.90 -19.01
C HIS A 62 -24.62 -49.96 -18.04
N VAL A 63 -25.95 -50.10 -18.02
CA VAL A 63 -26.85 -49.51 -17.02
C VAL A 63 -26.79 -50.36 -15.75
N ILE A 64 -26.36 -49.78 -14.63
CA ILE A 64 -26.70 -50.27 -13.29
C ILE A 64 -27.73 -49.31 -12.71
N SER A 65 -29.00 -49.72 -12.75
CA SER A 65 -30.10 -49.04 -12.08
C SER A 65 -30.10 -49.40 -10.59
N LYS A 66 -30.12 -48.39 -9.71
CA LYS A 66 -30.67 -48.54 -8.36
C LYS A 66 -31.73 -47.47 -8.13
N LYS A 67 -32.99 -47.93 -8.12
CA LYS A 67 -34.13 -47.28 -7.47
C LYS A 67 -33.85 -47.19 -5.97
N PHE A 68 -34.21 -46.08 -5.31
CA PHE A 68 -34.82 -46.13 -3.99
C PHE A 68 -35.60 -44.84 -3.69
N ASN A 69 -36.62 -45.05 -2.85
CA ASN A 69 -37.87 -44.31 -2.72
C ASN A 69 -37.78 -42.94 -2.05
N SER A 70 -38.76 -42.12 -2.43
CA SER A 70 -39.28 -40.98 -1.70
C SER A 70 -39.99 -41.41 -0.41
N SER A 71 -39.81 -40.61 0.65
CA SER A 71 -40.71 -40.56 1.81
C SER A 71 -40.64 -39.18 2.45
N ASN A 72 -41.81 -38.56 2.58
CA ASN A 72 -42.10 -37.25 3.17
C ASN A 72 -41.70 -37.15 4.64
N TYR A 73 -41.34 -35.94 5.12
CA TYR A 73 -41.93 -35.30 6.31
C TYR A 73 -41.45 -33.83 6.48
N MET A 74 -42.38 -32.92 6.20
CA MET A 74 -42.73 -31.63 6.85
C MET A 74 -41.71 -30.75 7.63
N LYS A 75 -41.79 -29.46 7.26
CA LYS A 75 -41.72 -28.21 8.06
C LYS A 75 -40.35 -27.56 8.35
N GLY A 76 -40.12 -26.47 7.60
CA GLY A 76 -39.92 -25.15 8.19
C GLY A 76 -38.50 -24.57 8.15
N LYS A 77 -38.20 -23.77 7.12
CA LYS A 77 -37.56 -22.44 7.22
C LYS A 77 -37.41 -21.82 5.83
N LEU A 78 -37.67 -20.51 5.76
CA LEU A 78 -37.61 -19.66 4.58
C LEU A 78 -36.33 -19.92 3.77
N ARG A 79 -36.51 -20.20 2.48
CA ARG A 79 -35.43 -20.32 1.50
C ARG A 79 -34.88 -18.93 1.15
N LYS A 80 -33.56 -18.88 1.10
CA LYS A 80 -32.78 -17.96 0.26
C LYS A 80 -32.62 -18.67 -1.08
N ASP A 81 -33.26 -18.14 -2.10
CA ASP A 81 -33.06 -18.42 -3.53
C ASP A 81 -32.69 -17.02 -4.11
N ASP A 82 -31.71 -16.79 -4.98
CA ASP A 82 -31.08 -17.62 -6.01
C ASP A 82 -29.64 -17.13 -6.29
N ASP A 83 -28.71 -18.06 -6.50
CA ASP A 83 -27.57 -17.93 -7.42
C ASP A 83 -27.06 -19.35 -7.72
N ILE A 84 -27.75 -20.01 -8.65
CA ILE A 84 -27.38 -21.32 -9.20
C ILE A 84 -26.35 -21.09 -10.31
N GLN A 85 -25.06 -21.29 -10.01
CA GLN A 85 -24.08 -21.67 -11.04
C GLN A 85 -24.05 -23.20 -11.16
N PRO A 86 -23.89 -23.78 -12.37
CA PRO A 86 -23.82 -25.22 -12.52
C PRO A 86 -22.54 -25.76 -11.90
N GLU A 87 -22.72 -26.76 -11.03
CA GLU A 87 -21.66 -27.53 -10.38
C GLU A 87 -20.70 -28.14 -11.42
N LEU A 88 -19.52 -27.52 -11.57
CA LEU A 88 -18.34 -28.21 -12.05
C LEU A 88 -17.96 -29.24 -10.98
N LYS A 89 -18.29 -30.51 -11.22
CA LYS A 89 -17.84 -31.63 -10.39
C LYS A 89 -16.34 -31.52 -10.15
N GLU A 90 -15.97 -31.38 -8.89
CA GLU A 90 -14.60 -31.32 -8.43
C GLU A 90 -13.86 -32.60 -8.85
N ILE A 91 -12.91 -32.45 -9.76
CA ILE A 91 -11.84 -33.44 -9.93
C ILE A 91 -11.05 -33.40 -8.61
N PRO A 92 -10.80 -34.54 -7.94
CA PRO A 92 -9.96 -34.55 -6.74
C PRO A 92 -8.51 -34.25 -7.16
N LEU A 93 -8.16 -32.97 -7.19
CA LEU A 93 -6.81 -32.49 -7.35
C LEU A 93 -6.08 -32.74 -6.04
N LYS A 94 -5.25 -33.80 -6.02
CA LYS A 94 -4.08 -33.86 -5.15
C LYS A 94 -3.07 -32.81 -5.63
N ASP A 95 -3.42 -31.53 -5.48
CA ASP A 95 -2.45 -30.46 -5.62
C ASP A 95 -1.49 -30.61 -4.43
N GLY A 96 -0.30 -31.12 -4.73
CA GLY A 96 0.86 -31.03 -3.84
C GLY A 96 1.11 -29.55 -3.60
N ASP A 97 0.58 -29.08 -2.48
CA ASP A 97 0.60 -27.70 -2.06
C ASP A 97 2.06 -27.26 -1.91
N PHE A 98 2.57 -26.52 -2.88
CA PHE A 98 3.57 -25.48 -2.62
C PHE A 98 2.87 -24.22 -2.08
N SER A 99 1.79 -24.40 -1.30
CA SER A 99 1.40 -23.41 -0.31
C SER A 99 2.37 -23.53 0.87
N LEU A 100 3.34 -22.63 0.93
CA LEU A 100 3.83 -22.25 2.25
C LEU A 100 2.68 -21.44 2.86
N SER A 101 1.83 -22.12 3.63
CA SER A 101 0.65 -21.55 4.29
C SER A 101 0.97 -20.17 4.88
N GLN A 102 0.35 -19.15 4.30
CA GLN A 102 0.55 -17.76 4.71
C GLN A 102 -0.24 -17.44 5.99
N SER A 103 -1.06 -18.37 6.49
CA SER A 103 -1.92 -18.21 7.67
C SER A 103 -1.29 -18.65 8.99
N HIS A 104 -0.08 -19.22 9.00
CA HIS A 104 0.60 -19.63 10.24
C HIS A 104 1.92 -18.90 10.55
N TYR A 105 2.37 -17.99 9.67
CA TYR A 105 3.64 -17.25 9.80
C TYR A 105 3.50 -15.78 10.24
N ASP A 106 2.32 -15.33 10.67
CA ASP A 106 2.17 -14.08 11.45
C ASP A 106 2.61 -14.25 12.92
N ARG A 107 3.62 -15.10 13.18
CA ARG A 107 4.45 -14.92 14.37
C ARG A 107 5.24 -13.65 14.14
N LYS A 108 4.85 -12.59 14.85
CA LYS A 108 5.68 -11.39 15.08
C LYS A 108 7.13 -11.85 15.27
N ILE A 109 7.96 -11.64 14.25
CA ILE A 109 9.41 -11.79 14.37
C ILE A 109 9.80 -10.83 15.48
N HIS A 110 10.17 -11.36 16.63
CA HIS A 110 10.64 -10.56 17.74
C HIS A 110 11.92 -9.85 17.27
N SER A 111 12.05 -8.57 17.57
CA SER A 111 13.22 -7.74 17.26
C SER A 111 14.55 -8.28 17.81
N LYS A 112 14.53 -9.38 18.56
CA LYS A 112 15.71 -10.09 19.07
C LYS A 112 16.40 -10.99 18.03
N ASP A 113 15.76 -11.33 16.90
CA ASP A 113 16.37 -12.19 15.86
C ASP A 113 17.19 -11.41 14.81
N ILE A 114 17.32 -10.09 14.95
CA ILE A 114 18.11 -9.22 14.06
C ILE A 114 19.63 -9.45 14.21
N GLY A 115 20.06 -10.30 15.15
CA GLY A 115 21.47 -10.58 15.44
C GLY A 115 22.13 -11.71 14.64
N ARG A 116 21.38 -12.59 13.97
CA ARG A 116 22.00 -13.60 13.08
C ARG A 116 22.34 -12.94 11.76
N LYS A 117 23.64 -12.82 11.45
CA LYS A 117 24.12 -12.33 10.15
C LYS A 117 23.60 -13.29 9.07
N PHE A 118 22.59 -12.84 8.33
CA PHE A 118 22.12 -13.49 7.10
C PHE A 118 23.22 -13.34 6.06
N THR A 119 24.07 -14.35 5.90
CA THR A 119 25.11 -14.33 4.86
C THR A 119 24.78 -15.37 3.82
N VAL A 120 24.10 -14.94 2.75
CA VAL A 120 24.27 -15.59 1.45
C VAL A 120 25.75 -15.52 1.09
N GLY A 121 26.30 -16.55 0.44
CA GLY A 121 27.71 -16.56 0.07
C GLY A 121 28.10 -15.32 -0.72
N GLU A 122 29.23 -14.70 -0.37
CA GLU A 122 29.79 -13.57 -1.13
C GLU A 122 30.04 -13.96 -2.60
N SER A 123 30.26 -15.25 -2.89
CA SER A 123 30.36 -15.77 -4.26
C SER A 123 29.12 -15.47 -5.12
N VAL A 124 27.91 -15.64 -4.57
CA VAL A 124 26.65 -15.33 -5.27
C VAL A 124 26.53 -13.83 -5.55
N ILE A 125 26.90 -13.00 -4.57
CA ILE A 125 26.88 -11.54 -4.71
C ILE A 125 27.87 -11.10 -5.79
N THR A 126 29.08 -11.63 -5.78
CA THR A 126 30.09 -11.38 -6.81
C THR A 126 29.60 -11.83 -8.19
N ALA A 127 28.96 -13.00 -8.30
CA ALA A 127 28.41 -13.46 -9.57
C ALA A 127 27.30 -12.55 -10.10
N LEU A 128 26.35 -12.12 -9.25
CA LEU A 128 25.29 -11.18 -9.64
C LEU A 128 25.87 -9.83 -10.11
N ASN A 129 26.94 -9.34 -9.47
CA ASN A 129 27.62 -8.13 -9.92
C ASN A 129 28.33 -8.34 -11.26
N ASN A 130 29.07 -9.43 -11.41
CA ASN A 130 29.86 -9.68 -12.62
C ASN A 130 28.98 -9.96 -13.85
N VAL A 131 27.86 -10.66 -13.66
CA VAL A 131 26.99 -11.09 -14.74
C VAL A 131 25.94 -10.02 -15.08
N TYR A 132 25.37 -9.37 -14.07
CA TYR A 132 24.22 -8.48 -14.23
C TYR A 132 24.50 -7.02 -13.84
N GLY A 133 25.69 -6.70 -13.32
CA GLY A 133 25.98 -5.37 -12.77
C GLY A 133 25.16 -5.05 -11.52
N ILE A 134 24.59 -6.05 -10.84
CA ILE A 134 23.75 -5.82 -9.66
C ILE A 134 24.65 -5.52 -8.46
N GLU A 135 24.56 -4.28 -7.97
CA GLU A 135 25.32 -3.85 -6.80
C GLU A 135 25.04 -4.72 -5.57
N ARG A 136 26.09 -4.93 -4.75
CA ARG A 136 26.03 -5.70 -3.50
C ARG A 136 24.84 -5.33 -2.61
N ARG A 137 24.52 -4.03 -2.47
CA ARG A 137 23.39 -3.56 -1.65
C ARG A 137 22.04 -4.05 -2.18
N ILE A 138 21.86 -4.04 -3.50
CA ILE A 138 20.63 -4.50 -4.17
C ILE A 138 20.53 -6.02 -4.08
N ALA A 139 21.61 -6.74 -4.38
CA ALA A 139 21.68 -8.20 -4.23
C ALA A 139 21.32 -8.65 -2.81
N LEU A 140 21.91 -8.03 -1.78
CA LEU A 140 21.58 -8.30 -0.38
C LEU A 140 20.10 -7.98 -0.05
N THR A 141 19.50 -7.00 -0.71
CA THR A 141 18.08 -6.65 -0.52
C THR A 141 17.16 -7.67 -1.19
N MET A 142 17.51 -8.13 -2.39
CA MET A 142 16.79 -9.20 -3.12
C MET A 142 16.76 -10.51 -2.32
N MET A 143 17.87 -10.84 -1.65
CA MET A 143 18.06 -12.11 -0.96
C MET A 143 17.73 -12.07 0.54
N ARG A 144 16.95 -11.08 1.00
CA ARG A 144 16.52 -10.98 2.42
C ARG A 144 15.56 -12.10 2.86
N SER A 145 14.93 -12.79 1.90
CA SER A 145 14.00 -13.87 2.21
C SER A 145 14.73 -15.08 2.79
N GLN A 146 14.19 -15.66 3.87
CA GLN A 146 14.73 -16.88 4.50
C GLN A 146 14.82 -18.07 3.52
N LYS A 147 14.05 -18.05 2.43
CA LYS A 147 14.08 -19.10 1.40
C LYS A 147 15.45 -19.23 0.73
N PHE A 148 16.22 -18.14 0.64
CA PHE A 148 17.58 -18.19 0.09
C PHE A 148 18.56 -18.95 0.98
N LEU A 149 18.30 -19.05 2.28
CA LEU A 149 19.12 -19.84 3.21
C LEU A 149 18.89 -21.34 3.07
N LEU A 150 17.81 -21.74 2.40
CA LEU A 150 17.43 -23.14 2.20
C LEU A 150 17.99 -23.72 0.91
N VAL A 151 18.61 -22.89 0.07
CA VAL A 151 19.17 -23.27 -1.23
C VAL A 151 20.68 -23.13 -1.16
N ALA A 152 21.41 -24.12 -1.68
CA ALA A 152 22.87 -24.06 -1.71
C ALA A 152 23.36 -22.93 -2.64
N ASP A 153 24.43 -22.24 -2.23
CA ASP A 153 25.04 -21.18 -3.04
C ASP A 153 25.44 -21.67 -4.43
N SER A 154 25.90 -22.92 -4.56
CA SER A 154 26.23 -23.53 -5.85
C SER A 154 25.03 -23.61 -6.80
N THR A 155 23.85 -23.95 -6.28
CA THR A 155 22.59 -23.97 -7.06
C THR A 155 22.22 -22.55 -7.49
N ILE A 156 22.30 -21.57 -6.59
CA ILE A 156 22.01 -20.17 -6.93
C ILE A 156 22.97 -19.67 -8.02
N LEU A 157 24.27 -19.97 -7.90
CA LEU A 157 25.29 -19.62 -8.90
C LEU A 157 24.98 -20.23 -10.26
N GLN A 158 24.68 -21.53 -10.33
CA GLN A 158 24.29 -22.21 -11.57
C GLN A 158 23.08 -21.51 -12.22
N THR A 159 22.07 -21.16 -11.41
CA THR A 159 20.88 -20.46 -11.89
C THR A 159 21.18 -19.04 -12.39
N VAL A 160 22.08 -18.29 -11.74
CA VAL A 160 22.54 -16.97 -12.22
C VAL A 160 23.14 -17.08 -13.62
N TYR A 161 24.08 -18.01 -13.82
CA TYR A 161 24.72 -18.20 -15.13
C TYR A 161 23.74 -18.73 -16.19
N PHE A 162 22.82 -19.63 -15.80
CA PHE A 162 21.77 -20.13 -16.68
C PHE A 162 20.86 -19.01 -17.18
N LEU A 163 20.36 -18.15 -16.29
CA LEU A 163 19.48 -17.03 -16.65
C LEU A 163 20.22 -16.01 -17.53
N ALA A 164 21.51 -15.80 -17.31
CA ALA A 164 22.32 -14.92 -18.14
C ALA A 164 22.53 -15.48 -19.55
N LYS A 165 22.79 -16.79 -19.66
CA LYS A 165 22.87 -17.48 -20.96
C LYS A 165 21.55 -17.39 -21.74
N ARG A 166 20.41 -17.32 -21.05
CA ARG A 166 19.08 -17.11 -21.66
C ARG A 166 18.75 -15.63 -21.91
N ASN A 167 19.71 -14.72 -21.74
CA ASN A 167 19.57 -13.28 -21.96
C ASN A 167 18.48 -12.60 -21.12
N ILE A 168 18.18 -13.11 -19.92
CA ILE A 168 17.17 -12.48 -19.05
C ILE A 168 17.71 -11.16 -18.50
N SER A 169 16.95 -10.08 -18.63
CA SER A 169 17.41 -8.76 -18.22
C SER A 169 17.72 -8.64 -16.71
N PRO A 170 18.76 -7.88 -16.33
CA PRO A 170 19.11 -7.66 -14.91
C PRO A 170 17.98 -6.99 -14.12
N VAL A 171 17.20 -6.12 -14.77
CA VAL A 171 16.04 -5.45 -14.16
C VAL A 171 14.97 -6.47 -13.79
N GLN A 172 14.71 -7.45 -14.66
CA GLN A 172 13.74 -8.50 -14.37
C GLN A 172 14.22 -9.42 -13.24
N ILE A 173 15.50 -9.79 -13.20
CA ILE A 173 16.07 -10.54 -12.07
C ILE A 173 15.86 -9.80 -10.73
N GLN A 174 16.02 -8.47 -10.71
CA GLN A 174 15.75 -7.66 -9.53
C GLN A 174 14.27 -7.65 -9.11
N ARG A 175 13.33 -7.69 -10.08
CA ARG A 175 11.88 -7.73 -9.79
C ARG A 175 11.41 -9.10 -9.30
N ILE A 176 11.96 -10.18 -9.85
CA ILE A 176 11.61 -11.57 -9.51
C ILE A 176 12.82 -12.38 -9.02
N PRO A 177 13.44 -11.98 -7.89
CA PRO A 177 14.63 -12.64 -7.37
C PRO A 177 14.37 -14.10 -6.98
N TRP A 178 13.11 -14.47 -6.73
CA TRP A 178 12.73 -15.84 -6.41
C TRP A 178 13.02 -16.84 -7.54
N LEU A 179 13.30 -16.40 -8.78
CA LEU A 179 13.78 -17.28 -9.85
C LEU A 179 15.09 -17.99 -9.46
N LEU A 180 15.94 -17.32 -8.68
CA LEU A 180 17.22 -17.84 -8.21
C LEU A 180 17.10 -19.02 -7.23
N LEU A 181 15.88 -19.32 -6.77
CA LEU A 181 15.61 -20.42 -5.85
C LEU A 181 15.35 -21.75 -6.56
N PHE A 182 15.21 -21.75 -7.89
CA PHE A 182 15.02 -22.96 -8.68
C PHE A 182 16.36 -23.50 -9.17
N THR A 183 16.41 -24.81 -9.48
CA THR A 183 17.53 -25.39 -10.23
C THR A 183 17.45 -25.02 -11.70
N SER A 184 18.59 -25.06 -12.40
CA SER A 184 18.68 -24.81 -13.84
C SER A 184 17.74 -25.70 -14.65
N GLU A 185 17.67 -26.99 -14.32
CA GLU A 185 16.88 -27.99 -15.05
C GLU A 185 15.38 -27.72 -14.88
N ALA A 186 14.96 -27.37 -13.65
CA ALA A 186 13.57 -27.06 -13.35
C ALA A 186 13.11 -25.77 -14.05
N LEU A 187 13.98 -24.76 -14.12
CA LEU A 187 13.69 -23.53 -14.87
C LEU A 187 13.65 -23.78 -16.37
N GLU A 188 14.63 -24.50 -16.92
CA GLU A 188 14.69 -24.84 -18.35
C GLU A 188 13.40 -25.53 -18.79
N SER A 189 13.02 -26.59 -18.09
CA SER A 189 11.80 -27.33 -18.39
C SER A 189 10.53 -26.47 -18.30
N LYS A 190 10.48 -25.46 -17.40
CA LYS A 190 9.36 -24.51 -17.35
C LYS A 190 9.42 -23.48 -18.47
N MET A 191 10.60 -22.93 -18.77
CA MET A 191 10.79 -21.90 -19.80
C MET A 191 10.47 -22.44 -21.19
N ASP A 192 10.79 -23.70 -21.46
CA ASP A 192 10.44 -24.37 -22.72
C ASP A 192 8.91 -24.44 -22.93
N LEU A 193 8.12 -24.46 -21.85
CA LEU A 193 6.65 -24.39 -21.92
C LEU A 193 6.13 -22.97 -22.16
N LEU A 194 6.93 -21.94 -21.88
CA LEU A 194 6.51 -20.54 -22.01
C LEU A 194 6.55 -20.06 -23.47
N VAL A 195 7.45 -20.62 -24.27
CA VAL A 195 7.58 -20.32 -25.70
C VAL A 195 6.48 -21.03 -26.47
N ASP A 196 5.30 -20.44 -26.48
CA ASP A 196 4.13 -20.99 -27.15
C ASP A 196 3.30 -19.89 -27.85
N PRO A 197 2.82 -20.12 -29.09
CA PRO A 197 2.00 -19.15 -29.83
C PRO A 197 0.77 -18.65 -29.09
N HIS A 198 0.23 -19.43 -28.15
CA HIS A 198 -0.97 -19.09 -27.38
C HIS A 198 -0.67 -18.55 -25.98
N LEU A 199 0.57 -18.65 -25.50
CA LEU A 199 0.93 -18.25 -24.14
C LEU A 199 1.72 -16.93 -24.11
N PHE A 200 2.96 -16.90 -24.60
CA PHE A 200 3.80 -15.70 -24.54
C PHE A 200 4.57 -15.49 -25.85
N GLU A 201 4.77 -14.23 -26.21
CA GLU A 201 5.57 -13.82 -27.36
C GLU A 201 7.06 -13.98 -27.08
N SER A 202 7.49 -13.58 -25.90
CA SER A 202 8.85 -13.74 -25.41
C SER A 202 8.92 -14.55 -24.12
N ILE A 203 10.09 -15.10 -23.81
CA ILE A 203 10.34 -15.75 -22.51
C ILE A 203 10.14 -14.73 -21.37
N GLU A 204 10.59 -13.48 -21.57
CA GLU A 204 10.50 -12.42 -20.56
C GLU A 204 9.05 -12.11 -20.16
N ASP A 205 8.11 -12.10 -21.12
CA ASP A 205 6.67 -11.94 -20.84
C ASP A 205 6.15 -13.02 -19.90
N GLY A 206 6.65 -14.25 -20.06
CA GLY A 206 6.19 -15.42 -19.32
C GLY A 206 6.93 -15.72 -18.03
N LEU A 207 8.05 -15.07 -17.71
CA LEU A 207 8.92 -15.50 -16.60
C LEU A 207 8.22 -15.59 -15.25
N GLY A 208 7.20 -14.76 -14.99
CA GLY A 208 6.37 -14.89 -13.79
C GLY A 208 5.77 -16.29 -13.62
N PHE A 209 5.40 -16.95 -14.72
CA PHE A 209 4.78 -18.27 -14.71
C PHE A 209 5.72 -19.39 -14.28
N CYS A 210 7.04 -19.16 -14.26
CA CYS A 210 7.98 -20.10 -13.64
C CYS A 210 7.68 -20.31 -12.14
N TYR A 211 6.89 -19.44 -11.50
CA TYR A 211 6.36 -19.63 -10.16
C TYR A 211 5.34 -20.78 -10.06
N LEU A 212 4.59 -21.05 -11.14
CA LEU A 212 3.52 -22.05 -11.18
C LEU A 212 4.07 -23.47 -11.39
N HIS A 213 3.29 -24.49 -11.01
CA HIS A 213 3.59 -25.87 -11.37
C HIS A 213 3.46 -26.08 -12.90
N GLN A 214 4.27 -26.95 -13.50
CA GLN A 214 4.26 -27.19 -14.95
C GLN A 214 2.88 -27.57 -15.48
N GLN A 215 2.17 -28.46 -14.76
CA GLN A 215 0.79 -28.82 -15.09
C GLN A 215 -0.15 -27.60 -15.18
N ARG A 216 0.04 -26.61 -14.30
CA ARG A 216 -0.76 -25.39 -14.32
C ARG A 216 -0.46 -24.55 -15.56
N ILE A 217 0.81 -24.44 -15.95
CA ILE A 217 1.23 -23.74 -17.18
C ILE A 217 0.56 -24.41 -18.40
N GLN A 218 0.58 -25.74 -18.48
CA GLN A 218 -0.06 -26.49 -19.56
C GLN A 218 -1.59 -26.31 -19.60
N ASN A 219 -2.23 -26.35 -18.43
CA ASN A 219 -3.67 -26.09 -18.32
C ASN A 219 -4.00 -24.66 -18.77
N THR A 220 -3.20 -23.66 -18.40
CA THR A 220 -3.39 -22.27 -18.84
C THR A 220 -3.16 -22.11 -20.34
N LYS A 221 -2.15 -22.76 -20.91
CA LYS A 221 -1.93 -22.80 -22.37
C LYS A 221 -3.15 -23.34 -23.12
N THR A 222 -3.65 -24.48 -22.67
CA THR A 222 -4.84 -25.12 -23.25
C THR A 222 -6.07 -24.22 -23.12
N PHE A 223 -6.24 -23.58 -21.97
CA PHE A 223 -7.33 -22.64 -21.74
C PHE A 223 -7.24 -21.41 -22.67
N PHE A 224 -6.06 -20.80 -22.82
CA PHE A 224 -5.87 -19.64 -23.68
C PHE A 224 -6.02 -19.96 -25.17
N SER A 225 -5.66 -21.17 -25.61
CA SER A 225 -5.88 -21.56 -27.00
C SER A 225 -7.38 -21.64 -27.34
N TYR A 226 -8.22 -22.14 -26.42
CA TYR A 226 -9.68 -22.13 -26.58
C TYR A 226 -10.27 -20.72 -26.62
N GLU A 227 -9.69 -19.79 -25.87
CA GLU A 227 -10.17 -18.41 -25.80
C GLU A 227 -9.64 -17.49 -26.89
N LYS A 228 -8.70 -17.94 -27.72
CA LYS A 228 -8.07 -17.11 -28.77
C LYS A 228 -9.07 -16.33 -29.61
N ARG A 229 -10.24 -16.92 -29.92
CA ARG A 229 -11.31 -16.29 -30.69
C ARG A 229 -11.92 -15.05 -30.02
N LEU A 230 -11.83 -14.92 -28.69
CA LEU A 230 -12.31 -13.77 -27.92
C LEU A 230 -11.33 -12.59 -28.00
N PHE A 231 -10.12 -12.82 -28.53
CA PHE A 231 -9.00 -11.88 -28.53
C PHE A 231 -8.42 -11.75 -29.94
N PRO A 232 -9.16 -11.23 -30.92
CA PRO A 232 -8.68 -11.18 -32.31
C PRO A 232 -7.41 -10.32 -32.47
N ASN A 233 -7.25 -9.29 -31.64
CA ASN A 233 -6.14 -8.34 -31.69
C ASN A 233 -5.07 -8.59 -30.62
N HIS A 234 -5.22 -9.64 -29.80
CA HIS A 234 -4.31 -9.92 -28.70
C HIS A 234 -3.95 -11.40 -28.68
N ARG A 235 -2.74 -11.72 -28.23
CA ARG A 235 -2.31 -13.11 -28.13
C ARG A 235 -3.20 -13.93 -27.19
N ASN A 236 -3.57 -13.33 -26.06
CA ASN A 236 -4.50 -13.88 -25.08
C ASN A 236 -4.99 -12.78 -24.12
N ARG A 237 -5.82 -13.17 -23.15
CA ARG A 237 -6.37 -12.29 -22.12
C ARG A 237 -5.32 -11.50 -21.32
N LEU A 238 -4.10 -12.01 -21.12
CA LEU A 238 -3.09 -11.29 -20.33
C LEU A 238 -2.53 -10.11 -21.10
N TYR A 239 -2.34 -10.26 -22.42
CA TYR A 239 -1.94 -9.13 -23.28
C TYR A 239 -3.04 -8.07 -23.31
N TYR A 240 -4.30 -8.48 -23.40
CA TYR A 240 -5.43 -7.55 -23.30
C TYR A 240 -5.46 -6.83 -21.94
N MET A 241 -5.34 -7.57 -20.83
CA MET A 241 -5.32 -6.97 -19.49
C MET A 241 -4.13 -6.04 -19.29
N ALA A 242 -2.97 -6.38 -19.83
CA ALA A 242 -1.76 -5.56 -19.75
C ALA A 242 -1.94 -4.23 -20.52
N GLU A 243 -2.53 -4.27 -21.72
CA GLU A 243 -2.89 -3.06 -22.46
C GLU A 243 -3.92 -2.22 -21.70
N MET A 244 -5.00 -2.85 -21.20
CA MET A 244 -6.01 -2.16 -20.39
C MET A 244 -5.43 -1.49 -19.16
N LEU A 245 -4.44 -2.11 -18.52
CA LEU A 245 -3.78 -1.56 -17.33
C LEU A 245 -2.63 -0.60 -17.66
N GLU A 246 -2.26 -0.47 -18.94
CA GLU A 246 -1.11 0.31 -19.40
C GLU A 246 0.19 -0.15 -18.74
N VAL A 247 0.39 -1.46 -18.66
CA VAL A 247 1.61 -2.07 -18.08
C VAL A 247 2.24 -3.08 -19.01
N PRO A 248 3.59 -3.23 -18.95
CA PRO A 248 4.25 -4.32 -19.65
C PRO A 248 3.69 -5.68 -19.22
N VAL A 249 3.51 -6.59 -20.18
CA VAL A 249 3.08 -7.98 -19.91
C VAL A 249 3.93 -8.66 -18.83
N PRO A 250 5.28 -8.54 -18.82
CA PRO A 250 6.09 -9.11 -17.75
C PRO A 250 5.65 -8.62 -16.36
N HIS A 251 5.32 -7.34 -16.20
CA HIS A 251 4.92 -6.80 -14.91
C HIS A 251 3.57 -7.38 -14.44
N LEU A 252 2.63 -7.61 -15.35
CA LEU A 252 1.35 -8.23 -15.01
C LEU A 252 1.54 -9.72 -14.64
N THR A 253 2.31 -10.47 -15.44
CA THR A 253 2.52 -11.91 -15.21
C THR A 253 3.25 -12.18 -13.91
N GLU A 254 4.24 -11.36 -13.55
CA GLU A 254 4.94 -11.41 -12.26
C GLU A 254 4.00 -11.26 -11.04
N ARG A 255 2.85 -10.59 -11.20
CA ARG A 255 1.87 -10.34 -10.13
C ARG A 255 0.72 -11.34 -10.11
N ILE A 256 0.19 -11.68 -11.28
CA ILE A 256 -1.04 -12.51 -11.40
C ILE A 256 -0.82 -13.98 -11.03
N VAL A 257 0.42 -14.46 -11.08
CA VAL A 257 0.75 -15.86 -10.72
C VAL A 257 0.47 -16.20 -9.25
N LYS A 258 0.35 -15.20 -8.38
CA LYS A 258 -0.04 -15.42 -6.98
C LYS A 258 -1.55 -15.75 -6.89
N PRO A 259 -2.48 -14.88 -7.32
CA PRO A 259 -3.88 -15.24 -7.48
C PRO A 259 -4.13 -15.87 -8.86
N HIS A 260 -3.43 -16.96 -9.19
CA HIS A 260 -3.45 -17.57 -10.52
C HIS A 260 -4.86 -17.94 -11.01
N ARG A 261 -5.81 -18.15 -10.10
CA ARG A 261 -7.22 -18.39 -10.43
C ARG A 261 -7.87 -17.25 -11.21
N VAL A 262 -7.36 -16.01 -11.13
CA VAL A 262 -7.82 -14.88 -11.95
C VAL A 262 -7.70 -15.20 -13.43
N MET A 263 -6.67 -15.96 -13.83
CA MET A 263 -6.44 -16.31 -15.22
C MET A 263 -7.48 -17.28 -15.81
N SER A 264 -8.25 -17.95 -14.95
CA SER A 264 -9.34 -18.86 -15.34
C SER A 264 -10.73 -18.29 -15.07
N MET A 265 -10.84 -17.06 -14.56
CA MET A 265 -12.13 -16.43 -14.30
C MET A 265 -12.83 -16.06 -15.61
N ASP A 266 -14.15 -15.91 -15.56
CA ASP A 266 -14.92 -15.33 -16.65
C ASP A 266 -14.32 -13.97 -17.06
N PHE A 267 -14.02 -13.84 -18.34
CA PHE A 267 -13.30 -12.70 -18.84
C PHE A 267 -14.17 -11.43 -18.83
N LYS A 268 -15.48 -11.56 -19.09
CA LYS A 268 -16.41 -10.41 -19.02
C LYS A 268 -16.38 -9.78 -17.64
N ARG A 269 -16.39 -10.60 -16.59
CA ARG A 269 -16.24 -10.11 -15.22
C ARG A 269 -14.94 -9.33 -14.99
N ILE A 270 -13.81 -9.79 -15.52
CA ILE A 270 -12.52 -9.10 -15.39
C ILE A 270 -12.60 -7.71 -16.06
N VAL A 271 -13.11 -7.65 -17.29
CA VAL A 271 -13.28 -6.39 -18.04
C VAL A 271 -14.18 -5.43 -17.27
N ASN A 272 -15.36 -5.90 -16.84
CA ASN A 272 -16.30 -5.08 -16.08
C ASN A 272 -15.66 -4.48 -14.82
N LEU A 273 -14.87 -5.26 -14.09
CA LEU A 273 -14.16 -4.76 -12.89
C LEU A 273 -13.04 -3.79 -13.24
N LEU A 274 -12.29 -4.01 -14.33
CA LEU A 274 -11.27 -3.08 -14.78
C LEU A 274 -11.86 -1.73 -15.19
N ASP A 275 -12.95 -1.75 -15.95
CA ASP A 275 -13.67 -0.54 -16.35
C ASP A 275 -14.25 0.19 -15.15
N LEU A 276 -14.84 -0.55 -14.21
CA LEU A 276 -15.30 -0.03 -12.93
C LEU A 276 -14.15 0.67 -12.18
N PHE A 277 -13.00 0.01 -12.01
CA PHE A 277 -11.84 0.60 -11.31
C PHE A 277 -11.34 1.87 -11.99
N LYS A 278 -11.27 1.90 -13.32
CA LYS A 278 -10.90 3.10 -14.08
C LYS A 278 -11.90 4.23 -13.87
N SER A 279 -13.20 3.94 -13.91
CA SER A 279 -14.25 4.95 -13.75
C SER A 279 -14.20 5.66 -12.38
N TYR A 280 -13.74 4.97 -11.34
CA TYR A 280 -13.56 5.52 -9.99
C TYR A 280 -12.12 6.01 -9.71
N GLY A 281 -11.27 6.13 -10.73
CA GLY A 281 -9.90 6.66 -10.57
C GLY A 281 -8.97 5.77 -9.74
N VAL A 282 -9.23 4.46 -9.66
CA VAL A 282 -8.32 3.50 -9.03
C VAL A 282 -7.11 3.32 -9.94
N THR A 283 -5.93 3.57 -9.41
CA THR A 283 -4.71 3.49 -10.21
C THR A 283 -4.30 2.05 -10.52
N THR A 284 -3.70 1.85 -11.69
CA THR A 284 -3.06 0.60 -12.11
C THR A 284 -2.21 -0.06 -11.02
N ASP A 285 -1.36 0.72 -10.34
CA ASP A 285 -0.50 0.19 -9.27
C ASP A 285 -1.30 -0.33 -8.06
N ASP A 286 -2.46 0.26 -7.76
CA ASP A 286 -3.36 -0.28 -6.74
C ASP A 286 -4.01 -1.60 -7.20
N ILE A 287 -4.39 -1.71 -8.48
CA ILE A 287 -4.95 -2.93 -9.07
C ILE A 287 -3.92 -4.06 -9.04
N LEU A 288 -2.69 -3.81 -9.50
CA LEU A 288 -1.61 -4.81 -9.50
C LEU A 288 -1.17 -5.24 -8.10
N ARG A 289 -1.35 -4.39 -7.09
CA ARG A 289 -1.09 -4.74 -5.69
C ARG A 289 -2.20 -5.59 -5.07
N ASP A 290 -3.41 -5.58 -5.63
CA ASP A 290 -4.58 -6.24 -5.05
C ASP A 290 -5.43 -6.99 -6.09
N LEU A 291 -4.80 -7.86 -6.87
CA LEU A 291 -5.46 -8.71 -7.87
C LEU A 291 -6.47 -9.70 -7.25
N TRP A 292 -6.50 -9.87 -5.92
CA TRP A 292 -7.56 -10.64 -5.25
C TRP A 292 -8.93 -9.96 -5.34
N ILE A 293 -8.99 -8.66 -5.67
CA ILE A 293 -10.25 -7.96 -5.84
C ILE A 293 -11.17 -8.59 -6.89
N PHE A 294 -10.61 -9.27 -7.90
CA PHE A 294 -11.40 -9.86 -8.98
C PHE A 294 -12.40 -10.94 -8.49
N PHE A 295 -12.12 -11.55 -7.34
CA PHE A 295 -13.02 -12.53 -6.70
C PHE A 295 -14.16 -11.91 -5.91
N HIS A 296 -14.17 -10.59 -5.69
CA HIS A 296 -15.21 -9.92 -4.92
C HIS A 296 -16.42 -9.61 -5.79
N ASN A 297 -17.62 -9.66 -5.17
CA ASN A 297 -18.89 -9.33 -5.81
C ASN A 297 -18.84 -7.93 -6.45
N VAL A 298 -19.29 -7.83 -7.71
CA VAL A 298 -19.12 -6.62 -8.54
C VAL A 298 -20.00 -5.50 -8.02
N GLU A 299 -21.26 -5.80 -7.70
CA GLU A 299 -22.26 -4.83 -7.22
C GLU A 299 -21.84 -4.22 -5.89
N ARG A 300 -21.37 -5.04 -4.94
CA ARG A 300 -20.85 -4.56 -3.65
C ARG A 300 -19.58 -3.73 -3.82
N THR A 301 -18.71 -4.12 -4.76
CA THR A 301 -17.48 -3.38 -5.06
C THR A 301 -17.81 -2.00 -5.61
N GLU A 302 -18.72 -1.92 -6.59
CA GLU A 302 -19.22 -0.67 -7.14
C GLU A 302 -19.90 0.20 -6.08
N GLN A 303 -20.80 -0.38 -5.27
CA GLN A 303 -21.48 0.35 -4.19
C GLN A 303 -20.47 1.00 -3.25
N ARG A 304 -19.43 0.27 -2.84
CA ARG A 304 -18.40 0.80 -1.94
C ARG A 304 -17.54 1.87 -2.61
N LEU A 305 -17.17 1.70 -3.88
CA LEU A 305 -16.45 2.73 -4.63
C LEU A 305 -17.28 4.01 -4.75
N ARG A 306 -18.58 3.88 -5.07
CA ARG A 306 -19.51 5.01 -5.12
C ARG A 306 -19.59 5.75 -3.78
N THR A 307 -19.90 5.03 -2.70
CA THR A 307 -20.06 5.62 -1.37
C THR A 307 -18.80 6.34 -0.90
N ILE A 308 -17.61 5.74 -1.10
CA ILE A 308 -16.36 6.38 -0.65
C ILE A 308 -16.00 7.60 -1.52
N THR A 309 -16.33 7.60 -2.80
CA THR A 309 -16.13 8.75 -3.69
C THR A 309 -17.09 9.89 -3.34
N GLU A 310 -18.36 9.61 -3.07
CA GLU A 310 -19.36 10.59 -2.61
C GLU A 310 -18.95 11.27 -1.28
N ALA A 311 -18.35 10.49 -0.38
CA ALA A 311 -17.74 10.97 0.87
C ALA A 311 -16.54 11.91 0.67
N GLY A 312 -16.02 12.05 -0.57
CA GLY A 312 -14.92 12.95 -0.91
C GLY A 312 -13.56 12.26 -1.07
N CYS A 313 -13.52 10.93 -1.20
CA CYS A 313 -12.29 10.22 -1.54
C CYS A 313 -12.02 10.29 -3.06
N THR A 314 -11.00 11.05 -3.45
CA THR A 314 -10.61 11.23 -4.86
C THR A 314 -9.84 10.04 -5.44
N ARG A 315 -9.25 9.19 -4.59
CA ARG A 315 -8.49 8.01 -5.02
C ARG A 315 -8.79 6.81 -4.11
N PRO A 316 -9.91 6.13 -4.34
CA PRO A 316 -10.29 4.92 -3.60
C PRO A 316 -9.19 3.85 -3.68
N ARG A 317 -9.01 3.09 -2.60
CA ARG A 317 -8.06 1.96 -2.55
C ARG A 317 -8.84 0.65 -2.51
N LEU A 318 -8.39 -0.36 -3.24
CA LEU A 318 -9.13 -1.62 -3.40
C LEU A 318 -9.33 -2.40 -2.10
N TRP A 319 -8.45 -2.25 -1.11
CA TRP A 319 -8.66 -2.87 0.21
C TRP A 319 -9.97 -2.41 0.88
N MET A 320 -10.46 -1.19 0.56
CA MET A 320 -11.73 -0.66 1.07
C MET A 320 -12.93 -1.45 0.54
N CYS A 321 -12.81 -2.06 -0.64
CA CYS A 321 -13.85 -2.89 -1.23
C CYS A 321 -13.93 -4.29 -0.59
N ARG A 322 -12.86 -4.71 0.11
CA ARG A 322 -12.73 -6.06 0.70
C ARG A 322 -12.83 -6.08 2.22
N CYS A 323 -12.61 -4.95 2.88
CA CYS A 323 -12.61 -4.88 4.33
C CYS A 323 -14.01 -5.14 4.93
N LYS A 324 -14.09 -5.36 6.25
CA LYS A 324 -15.38 -5.47 6.94
C LYS A 324 -16.14 -4.14 6.91
N ASP A 325 -17.46 -4.18 7.00
CA ASP A 325 -18.30 -2.99 6.91
C ASP A 325 -17.92 -1.94 7.98
N GLU A 326 -17.58 -2.36 9.22
CA GLU A 326 -17.22 -1.39 10.27
C GLU A 326 -15.90 -0.64 9.97
N VAL A 327 -15.00 -1.26 9.20
CA VAL A 327 -13.74 -0.63 8.76
C VAL A 327 -14.01 0.30 7.57
N PHE A 328 -14.91 -0.10 6.68
CA PHE A 328 -15.36 0.72 5.57
C PHE A 328 -16.08 1.97 6.06
N ASP A 329 -17.06 1.84 6.95
CA ASP A 329 -17.84 2.96 7.50
C ASP A 329 -16.96 3.97 8.24
N LYS A 330 -15.96 3.50 9.00
CA LYS A 330 -14.96 4.38 9.61
C LYS A 330 -14.14 5.16 8.60
N SER A 331 -13.88 4.55 7.43
CA SER A 331 -13.17 5.22 6.34
C SER A 331 -14.07 6.25 5.67
N VAL A 332 -15.32 5.91 5.38
CA VAL A 332 -16.36 6.83 4.86
C VAL A 332 -16.47 8.05 5.77
N LYS A 333 -16.75 7.84 7.06
CA LYS A 333 -16.84 8.91 8.05
C LYS A 333 -15.58 9.78 8.09
N HIS A 334 -14.39 9.18 7.94
CA HIS A 334 -13.16 9.96 7.90
C HIS A 334 -13.10 10.93 6.71
N TYR A 335 -13.56 10.52 5.54
CA TYR A 335 -13.61 11.39 4.37
C TYR A 335 -14.74 12.42 4.48
N GLU A 336 -15.91 12.04 5.00
CA GLU A 336 -17.02 12.97 5.26
C GLU A 336 -16.63 14.07 6.24
N ASP A 337 -16.03 13.71 7.38
CA ASP A 337 -15.51 14.67 8.36
C ASP A 337 -14.51 15.61 7.69
N LYS A 338 -13.57 15.07 6.90
CA LYS A 338 -12.58 15.88 6.17
C LYS A 338 -13.25 16.82 5.17
N LYS A 339 -14.23 16.33 4.42
CA LYS A 339 -14.98 17.10 3.42
C LYS A 339 -15.79 18.22 4.09
N SER A 340 -16.42 17.93 5.22
CA SER A 340 -17.19 18.91 6.01
C SER A 340 -16.29 20.01 6.55
N ILE A 341 -15.14 19.66 7.13
CA ILE A 341 -14.23 20.65 7.74
C ILE A 341 -13.52 21.51 6.68
N LEU A 342 -13.10 20.90 5.56
CA LEU A 342 -12.35 21.60 4.51
C LEU A 342 -13.25 22.19 3.40
N GLY A 343 -14.57 22.26 3.62
CA GLY A 343 -15.52 22.83 2.66
C GLY A 343 -15.49 22.14 1.29
N GLY A 344 -15.37 20.82 1.23
CA GLY A 344 -15.31 20.10 -0.05
C GLY A 344 -13.99 20.26 -0.82
N GLY A 345 -12.93 20.75 -0.18
CA GLY A 345 -11.64 21.02 -0.81
C GLY A 345 -11.44 22.47 -1.23
N SER A 346 -12.35 23.37 -0.83
CA SER A 346 -12.18 24.83 -1.00
C SER A 346 -10.98 25.38 -0.24
N ILE A 347 -10.61 24.73 0.88
CA ILE A 347 -9.42 25.08 1.66
C ILE A 347 -8.54 23.86 1.88
N THR A 348 -7.23 24.09 1.92
CA THR A 348 -6.23 23.09 2.29
C THR A 348 -6.14 22.93 3.81
N VAL A 349 -5.49 21.85 4.27
CA VAL A 349 -5.22 21.64 5.71
C VAL A 349 -4.35 22.75 6.29
N VAL A 350 -3.45 23.32 5.49
CA VAL A 350 -2.56 24.41 5.90
C VAL A 350 -3.36 25.69 6.09
N GLU A 351 -4.19 26.06 5.11
CA GLU A 351 -5.07 27.23 5.19
C GLU A 351 -6.06 27.09 6.35
N TYR A 352 -6.66 25.91 6.52
CA TYR A 352 -7.52 25.62 7.67
C TYR A 352 -6.79 25.88 9.00
N LEU A 353 -5.57 25.34 9.18
CA LEU A 353 -4.81 25.57 10.41
C LEU A 353 -4.41 27.03 10.60
N ALA A 354 -4.07 27.73 9.51
CA ALA A 354 -3.71 29.15 9.52
C ALA A 354 -4.89 30.02 9.98
N GLU A 355 -6.08 29.73 9.47
CA GLU A 355 -7.33 30.37 9.90
C GLU A 355 -7.64 30.08 11.38
N GLN A 356 -7.58 28.81 11.80
CA GLN A 356 -7.89 28.42 13.18
C GLN A 356 -6.90 28.99 14.21
N LEU A 357 -5.65 29.24 13.81
CA LEU A 357 -4.58 29.79 14.64
C LEU A 357 -4.34 31.29 14.44
N GLU A 358 -5.15 31.94 13.61
CA GLU A 358 -5.09 33.38 13.32
C GLU A 358 -3.69 33.83 12.87
N CYS A 359 -3.10 33.10 11.92
CA CYS A 359 -1.77 33.40 11.40
C CYS A 359 -1.66 33.27 9.87
N PRO A 360 -0.61 33.85 9.24
CA PRO A 360 -0.38 33.67 7.81
C PRO A 360 -0.13 32.20 7.44
N THR A 361 -0.60 31.78 6.26
CA THR A 361 -0.39 30.43 5.72
C THR A 361 1.08 30.04 5.67
N GLU A 362 1.96 30.98 5.28
CA GLU A 362 3.42 30.81 5.19
C GLU A 362 4.06 30.33 6.50
N GLU A 363 3.52 30.76 7.65
CA GLU A 363 4.00 30.35 8.97
C GLU A 363 3.71 28.85 9.22
N ILE A 364 2.51 28.39 8.88
CA ILE A 364 2.12 26.98 8.99
C ILE A 364 2.88 26.12 7.97
N GLU A 365 3.11 26.61 6.76
CA GLU A 365 3.93 25.92 5.76
C GLU A 365 5.35 25.66 6.27
N THR A 366 5.96 26.65 6.93
CA THR A 366 7.28 26.52 7.55
C THR A 366 7.29 25.40 8.61
N HIS A 367 6.23 25.31 9.42
CA HIS A 367 6.07 24.21 10.36
C HIS A 367 5.84 22.85 9.68
N CYS A 368 5.09 22.79 8.58
CA CYS A 368 4.86 21.57 7.83
C CYS A 368 6.12 21.08 7.10
N ALA A 369 6.96 22.00 6.62
CA ALA A 369 8.23 21.70 5.98
C ALA A 369 9.22 21.05 6.97
N THR A 370 9.28 21.58 8.20
CA THR A 370 10.12 21.02 9.27
C THR A 370 9.53 19.74 9.88
N ASN A 371 8.20 19.55 9.79
CA ASN A 371 7.50 18.43 10.41
C ASN A 371 6.36 17.92 9.51
N THR A 372 6.72 17.16 8.47
CA THR A 372 5.79 16.60 7.48
C THR A 372 4.72 15.67 8.07
N ASN A 373 4.93 15.16 9.29
CA ASN A 373 3.93 14.36 9.98
C ASN A 373 2.69 15.15 10.40
N LEU A 374 2.79 16.49 10.48
CA LEU A 374 1.64 17.34 10.80
C LEU A 374 0.54 17.15 9.76
N LEU A 375 0.89 17.20 8.46
CA LEU A 375 -0.05 17.00 7.34
C LEU A 375 -0.66 15.59 7.27
N ARG A 376 -0.11 14.62 8.02
CA ARG A 376 -0.64 13.25 8.07
C ARG A 376 -1.69 13.05 9.15
N VAL A 377 -1.84 13.99 10.08
CA VAL A 377 -2.86 13.91 11.12
C VAL A 377 -4.24 14.17 10.50
N ARG A 378 -5.25 13.42 10.95
CA ARG A 378 -6.63 13.60 10.49
C ARG A 378 -7.14 14.99 10.90
N VAL A 379 -7.78 15.69 9.98
CA VAL A 379 -8.29 17.05 10.21
C VAL A 379 -9.28 17.09 11.36
N SER A 380 -10.24 16.15 11.43
CA SER A 380 -11.19 16.07 12.57
C SER A 380 -10.51 15.85 13.92
N LYS A 381 -9.40 15.10 13.95
CA LYS A 381 -8.59 14.96 15.16
C LYS A 381 -7.87 16.26 15.50
N MET A 382 -7.33 16.98 14.51
CA MET A 382 -6.69 18.28 14.75
C MET A 382 -7.70 19.28 15.33
N GLN A 383 -8.89 19.36 14.72
CA GLN A 383 -9.98 20.22 15.18
C GLN A 383 -10.34 19.93 16.64
N SER A 384 -10.63 18.68 16.97
CA SER A 384 -10.98 18.27 18.33
C SER A 384 -9.87 18.60 19.34
N ILE A 385 -8.60 18.43 18.97
CA ILE A 385 -7.48 18.81 19.84
C ILE A 385 -7.38 20.33 19.98
N LEU A 386 -7.56 21.11 18.91
CA LEU A 386 -7.55 22.57 18.95
C LEU A 386 -8.65 23.09 19.89
N GLU A 387 -9.89 22.65 19.69
CA GLU A 387 -11.04 23.01 20.53
C GLU A 387 -10.80 22.67 22.00
N MET A 388 -10.28 21.47 22.28
CA MET A 388 -9.93 21.06 23.64
C MET A 388 -8.83 21.95 24.25
N LEU A 389 -7.74 22.23 23.54
CA LEU A 389 -6.66 23.08 24.07
C LEU A 389 -7.14 24.52 24.32
N LEU A 390 -7.98 25.07 23.44
CA LEU A 390 -8.56 26.40 23.59
C LEU A 390 -9.53 26.45 24.78
N ALA A 391 -10.37 25.42 24.97
CA ALA A 391 -11.25 25.30 26.13
C ALA A 391 -10.47 25.20 27.46
N GLU A 392 -9.27 24.65 27.41
CA GLU A 392 -8.34 24.57 28.55
C GLU A 392 -7.58 25.89 28.81
N GLY A 393 -7.83 26.93 28.02
CA GLY A 393 -7.25 28.27 28.16
C GLY A 393 -5.87 28.43 27.52
N ILE A 394 -5.42 27.46 26.71
CA ILE A 394 -4.15 27.56 25.97
C ILE A 394 -4.38 28.45 24.76
N LYS A 395 -3.65 29.57 24.69
CA LYS A 395 -3.84 30.57 23.63
C LYS A 395 -3.36 30.09 22.27
N ARG A 396 -3.94 30.64 21.19
CA ARG A 396 -3.59 30.32 19.80
C ARG A 396 -2.11 30.52 19.51
N GLU A 397 -1.49 31.57 20.05
CA GLU A 397 -0.07 31.85 19.86
C GLU A 397 0.82 30.75 20.44
N ALA A 398 0.42 30.16 21.57
CA ALA A 398 1.16 29.06 22.20
C ALA A 398 1.02 27.75 21.40
N ILE A 399 -0.11 27.53 20.75
CA ILE A 399 -0.34 26.38 19.85
C ILE A 399 0.45 26.58 18.55
N ARG A 400 0.38 27.78 17.96
CA ARG A 400 1.12 28.18 16.76
C ARG A 400 2.63 28.09 16.94
N ALA A 401 3.16 28.48 18.09
CA ALA A 401 4.58 28.32 18.40
C ALA A 401 5.01 26.84 18.48
N SER A 402 4.08 25.89 18.58
CA SER A 402 4.36 24.47 18.76
C SER A 402 3.26 23.56 18.20
N PRO A 403 2.99 23.57 16.88
CA PRO A 403 1.86 22.87 16.28
C PRO A 403 2.02 21.35 16.31
N ARG A 404 3.22 20.87 16.66
CA ARG A 404 3.49 19.46 16.96
C ARG A 404 2.55 18.88 18.04
N ILE A 405 2.02 19.71 18.94
CA ILE A 405 1.02 19.29 19.94
C ILE A 405 -0.16 18.54 19.28
N LEU A 406 -0.58 18.97 18.08
CA LEU A 406 -1.72 18.41 17.35
C LEU A 406 -1.50 16.96 16.87
N GLN A 407 -0.25 16.46 16.92
CA GLN A 407 0.06 15.08 16.53
C GLN A 407 -0.29 14.06 17.62
N HIS A 408 -0.37 14.50 18.88
CA HIS A 408 -0.64 13.62 20.02
C HIS A 408 -2.10 13.18 20.07
N SER A 409 -2.42 12.18 20.89
CA SER A 409 -3.82 11.80 21.11
C SER A 409 -4.46 12.75 22.11
N GLU A 410 -5.70 13.14 21.85
CA GLU A 410 -6.52 13.96 22.74
C GLU A 410 -6.54 13.40 24.17
N LYS A 411 -6.80 12.08 24.32
CA LYS A 411 -6.77 11.37 25.60
C LYS A 411 -5.47 11.60 26.38
N LYS A 412 -4.32 11.56 25.69
CA LYS A 412 -3.01 11.76 26.34
C LYS A 412 -2.85 13.21 26.78
N LEU A 413 -3.24 14.16 25.93
CA LEU A 413 -3.15 15.59 26.26
C LEU A 413 -4.06 15.94 27.44
N LYS A 414 -5.32 15.51 27.40
CA LYS A 414 -6.29 15.70 28.49
C LYS A 414 -5.79 15.13 29.82
N SER A 415 -5.34 13.87 29.82
CA SER A 415 -4.77 13.25 31.01
C SER A 415 -3.57 14.00 31.59
N ARG A 416 -2.74 14.63 30.73
CA ARG A 416 -1.61 15.44 31.18
C ARG A 416 -2.04 16.80 31.72
N ILE A 417 -3.03 17.43 31.11
CA ILE A 417 -3.62 18.67 31.61
C ILE A 417 -4.26 18.44 32.98
N ASP A 418 -5.03 17.36 33.14
CA ASP A 418 -5.66 16.98 34.42
C ASP A 418 -4.61 16.74 35.51
N GLN A 419 -3.53 16.03 35.19
CA GLN A 419 -2.41 15.81 36.13
C GLN A 419 -1.75 17.11 36.55
N LEU A 420 -1.53 18.04 35.61
CA LEU A 420 -0.95 19.34 35.92
C LEU A 420 -1.89 20.19 36.79
N LYS A 421 -3.19 20.22 36.47
CA LYS A 421 -4.21 20.92 37.26
C LYS A 421 -4.31 20.38 38.68
N ALA A 422 -4.25 19.07 38.87
CA ALA A 422 -4.25 18.45 40.19
C ALA A 422 -3.04 18.87 41.05
N LEU A 423 -1.92 19.24 40.40
CA LEU A 423 -0.74 19.79 41.06
C LEU A 423 -0.82 21.32 41.27
N GLY A 424 -1.93 21.97 40.90
CA GLY A 424 -2.09 23.42 40.97
C GLY A 424 -1.38 24.17 39.84
N TYR A 425 -0.99 23.48 38.76
CA TYR A 425 -0.33 24.08 37.60
C TYR A 425 -1.28 24.16 36.40
N GLN A 426 -1.55 25.37 35.92
CA GLN A 426 -2.28 25.58 34.67
C GLN A 426 -1.30 25.69 33.50
N PRO A 427 -1.29 24.75 32.54
CA PRO A 427 -0.36 24.81 31.42
C PRO A 427 -0.70 25.97 30.49
N THR A 428 0.19 26.97 30.41
CA THR A 428 0.08 28.09 29.46
C THR A 428 0.83 27.84 28.15
N THR A 429 1.69 26.82 28.11
CA THR A 429 2.53 26.50 26.95
C THR A 429 2.41 25.04 26.53
N CYS A 430 2.38 24.80 25.22
CA CYS A 430 2.27 23.47 24.62
C CYS A 430 3.47 22.52 24.88
N PRO A 431 4.74 22.98 24.91
CA PRO A 431 5.91 22.10 25.03
C PRO A 431 5.92 21.15 26.23
N THR A 432 5.27 21.52 27.33
CA THR A 432 5.13 20.65 28.51
C THR A 432 4.23 19.45 28.23
N LEU A 433 3.16 19.65 27.46
CA LEU A 433 2.14 18.62 27.21
C LEU A 433 2.59 17.53 26.24
N PHE A 434 3.57 17.80 25.36
CA PHE A 434 4.08 16.81 24.40
C PHE A 434 5.49 16.27 24.69
N LYS A 435 6.03 16.48 25.90
CA LYS A 435 7.30 15.85 26.32
C LYS A 435 7.22 14.31 26.26
N SER A 436 8.37 13.62 26.23
CA SER A 436 8.41 12.17 26.51
C SER A 436 7.82 11.88 27.89
N GLN A 437 7.37 10.66 28.15
CA GLN A 437 6.70 10.32 29.42
C GLN A 437 7.61 10.61 30.62
N SER A 438 8.84 10.08 30.62
CA SER A 438 9.85 10.35 31.66
C SER A 438 10.11 11.84 31.89
N LYS A 439 10.18 12.67 30.83
CA LYS A 439 10.39 14.12 30.98
C LYS A 439 9.16 14.85 31.53
N PHE A 440 7.97 14.33 31.27
CA PHE A 440 6.73 14.85 31.82
C PHE A 440 6.58 14.47 33.30
N ASP A 441 6.91 13.23 33.65
CA ASP A 441 6.87 12.74 35.04
C ASP A 441 7.87 13.52 35.90
N HIS A 442 9.11 13.68 35.44
CA HIS A 442 10.11 14.50 36.12
C HIS A 442 9.66 15.96 36.30
N PHE A 443 8.95 16.52 35.32
CA PHE A 443 8.38 17.87 35.45
C PHE A 443 7.30 17.90 36.54
N CYS A 444 6.45 16.88 36.64
CA CYS A 444 5.44 16.76 37.68
C CYS A 444 6.05 16.56 39.07
N GLU A 445 7.12 15.78 39.19
CA GLU A 445 7.89 15.61 40.43
C GLU A 445 8.45 16.95 40.92
N ASN A 446 9.12 17.70 40.02
CA ASN A 446 9.64 19.02 40.37
C ASN A 446 8.55 20.00 40.83
N LEU A 447 7.34 19.92 40.25
CA LEU A 447 6.19 20.72 40.71
C LEU A 447 5.72 20.31 42.11
N ARG A 448 5.67 19.01 42.41
CA ARG A 448 5.32 18.52 43.76
C ARG A 448 6.33 19.01 44.80
N ASP A 449 7.61 18.89 44.49
CA ASP A 449 8.69 19.33 45.39
C ASP A 449 8.64 20.84 45.64
N HIS A 450 8.34 21.64 44.60
CA HIS A 450 8.19 23.09 44.75
C HIS A 450 6.98 23.46 45.60
N LYS A 451 5.83 22.80 45.40
CA LYS A 451 4.63 23.02 46.21
C LYS A 451 4.88 22.69 47.69
N PHE A 452 5.56 21.58 47.96
CA PHE A 452 5.95 21.18 49.31
C PHE A 452 6.85 22.22 50.00
N ARG A 453 7.83 22.78 49.27
CA ARG A 453 8.72 23.82 49.81
C ARG A 453 7.97 25.12 50.17
N MET A 454 7.02 25.54 49.33
CA MET A 454 6.22 26.74 49.59
C MET A 454 5.30 26.58 50.81
N GLU A 455 4.70 25.41 50.99
CA GLU A 455 3.86 25.11 52.15
C GLU A 455 4.66 25.13 53.46
N TYR A 456 5.88 24.57 53.46
CA TYR A 456 6.75 24.55 54.65
C TYR A 456 7.27 25.95 55.04
N SER A 457 7.71 26.77 54.08
CA SER A 457 8.17 28.14 54.34
C SER A 457 7.06 29.10 54.79
N SER A 458 5.80 28.76 54.53
CA SER A 458 4.65 29.56 54.98
C SER A 458 4.28 29.30 56.45
N GLN A 459 4.78 28.22 57.06
CA GLN A 459 4.54 27.90 58.47
C GLN A 459 5.61 28.48 59.41
N ASP A 460 6.79 28.84 58.90
CA ASP A 460 7.93 29.33 59.70
C ASP A 460 8.06 30.86 59.77
N THR A 461 7.18 31.64 59.12
CA THR A 461 7.27 33.11 59.09
C THR A 461 6.72 33.84 60.33
N SER A 462 6.67 33.18 61.50
CA SER A 462 6.46 33.91 62.78
C SER A 462 7.72 34.57 63.33
N VAL A 463 8.91 34.36 62.75
CA VAL A 463 10.15 34.99 63.24
C VAL A 463 11.07 35.42 62.09
N ASN A 464 11.15 36.73 61.88
CA ASN A 464 12.16 37.50 61.14
C ASN A 464 12.15 37.48 59.59
N GLY A 465 12.03 38.69 59.03
CA GLY A 465 11.93 38.95 57.59
C GLY A 465 13.23 38.71 56.82
N ILE A 466 13.17 37.81 55.83
CA ILE A 466 14.18 37.66 54.78
C ILE A 466 13.46 37.60 53.42
N LYS A 467 13.93 38.41 52.48
CA LYS A 467 13.38 38.59 51.13
C LYS A 467 13.55 37.32 50.28
N SER A 468 12.47 36.88 49.63
CA SER A 468 12.41 35.68 48.76
C SER A 468 13.14 35.91 47.42
N PRO A 469 13.85 34.92 46.83
CA PRO A 469 14.79 35.16 45.73
C PRO A 469 14.20 35.03 44.31
N TRP A 470 12.92 34.69 44.13
CA TRP A 470 12.39 34.37 42.79
C TRP A 470 10.97 34.88 42.56
N ILE A 471 10.81 36.20 42.56
CA ILE A 471 9.75 36.86 41.80
C ILE A 471 10.49 37.80 40.84
N LYS A 472 10.60 37.41 39.57
CA LYS A 472 10.94 38.40 38.54
C LYS A 472 9.75 39.35 38.42
N PRO A 473 9.93 40.67 38.59
CA PRO A 473 8.87 41.62 38.30
C PRO A 473 8.49 41.47 36.83
N THR A 474 7.20 41.30 36.57
CA THR A 474 6.65 41.63 35.26
C THR A 474 6.82 43.13 35.08
N GLU A 475 7.76 43.53 34.23
CA GLU A 475 7.86 44.91 33.74
C GLU A 475 6.58 45.23 32.95
N SER A 476 5.73 46.04 33.58
CA SER A 476 4.73 46.85 32.92
C SER A 476 5.11 48.32 33.15
N SER A 477 5.03 49.13 32.08
CA SER A 477 5.53 50.50 31.88
C SER A 477 7.02 50.52 31.48
N ILE A 478 7.40 51.05 30.30
CA ILE A 478 7.24 52.44 29.86
C ILE A 478 7.33 52.53 28.31
N PHE A 479 6.48 53.39 27.72
CA PHE A 479 6.43 53.97 26.35
C PHE A 479 6.23 53.09 25.11
#